data_AF-A0A6N8XHS8-F1
#
_entry.id   AF-A0A6N8XHS8-F1
#
_cell.length_a   1.000
_cell.length_b   1.000
_cell.length_c   1.000
_cell.angle_alpha   90.00
_cell.angle_beta   90.00
_cell.angle_gamma   90.00
#
_symmetry.space_group_name_H-M   'P 1'
#
loop_
_entity.id
_entity.type
_entity.pdbx_description
1 polymer ?
#
loop_
_entity_poly.entity_id
_entity_poly.type
_entity_poly.pdbx_seq_one_letter_code
_entity_poly.pdbx_strand_id
1 'polypeptide(L)'
;MAGGTIWYEATEQYGVLTIRRGRYGEAAMPVATFEGLQPAGGRLAVGPAGVVATAHPAPDDAGSEAIDSVLPEGRIAKDGYELRYNEPEGGVTLWDLEAGAAVYVFGPEDRQVDQPPAGVRESSEDGEFALVFEDPETGADLVTFTYEDLAPVFEATSDSDSATVSVDPEDYEMPETWVGWSADGSAWGWQTMADAFGIDNASAGGSEFAVGSDFVIARVDATQVEVAVSTNAQGSYAYASAQSSVGLQARWFIARVPGVQ
;
A
#
# COMPACT_ATOMS: atom_id res chain seq x y z
N MET A 1 -14.71 -28.12 5.88
CA MET A 1 -14.21 -27.09 6.80
C MET A 1 -12.70 -27.13 6.75
N ALA A 2 -12.08 -26.06 6.26
CA ALA A 2 -10.63 -25.95 6.12
C ALA A 2 -9.97 -26.11 7.50
N GLY A 3 -8.91 -26.91 7.59
CA GLY A 3 -8.22 -27.28 8.84
C GLY A 3 -7.42 -26.15 9.48
N GLY A 4 -8.05 -24.98 9.70
CA GLY A 4 -7.42 -23.80 10.29
C GLY A 4 -6.39 -23.11 9.39
N THR A 5 -6.40 -23.41 8.10
CA THR A 5 -5.49 -22.79 7.12
C THR A 5 -5.90 -21.35 6.85
N ILE A 6 -4.95 -20.43 6.96
CA ILE A 6 -5.10 -19.01 6.62
C ILE A 6 -4.22 -18.71 5.41
N TRP A 7 -4.73 -17.89 4.51
CA TRP A 7 -4.05 -17.49 3.28
C TRP A 7 -3.84 -15.98 3.28
N TYR A 8 -2.71 -15.56 2.72
CA TYR A 8 -2.33 -14.15 2.67
C TYR A 8 -1.70 -13.84 1.32
N GLU A 9 -2.01 -12.66 0.80
CA GLU A 9 -1.20 -12.00 -0.23
C GLU A 9 -0.16 -11.15 0.48
N ALA A 10 1.07 -11.21 -0.01
CA ALA A 10 2.17 -10.38 0.49
C ALA A 10 2.98 -9.87 -0.69
N THR A 11 3.36 -8.60 -0.61
CA THR A 11 4.40 -8.01 -1.45
C THR A 11 5.66 -7.91 -0.61
N GLU A 12 6.62 -8.79 -0.86
CA GLU A 12 7.93 -8.71 -0.18
C GLU A 12 8.87 -7.74 -0.91
N GLN A 13 8.62 -7.50 -2.20
CA GLN A 13 9.39 -6.61 -3.07
C GLN A 13 8.45 -6.02 -4.12
N TYR A 14 8.68 -4.77 -4.53
CA TYR A 14 7.94 -4.14 -5.63
C TYR A 14 8.03 -5.02 -6.89
N GLY A 15 6.87 -5.31 -7.50
CA GLY A 15 6.77 -6.19 -8.67
C GLY A 15 6.85 -7.69 -8.36
N VAL A 16 6.80 -8.11 -7.09
CA VAL A 16 6.75 -9.52 -6.71
C VAL A 16 5.51 -9.79 -5.85
N LEU A 17 4.59 -10.59 -6.39
CA LEU A 17 3.43 -11.10 -5.65
C LEU A 17 3.78 -12.45 -5.03
N THR A 18 3.64 -12.56 -3.70
CA THR A 18 3.81 -13.83 -2.98
C THR A 18 2.49 -14.22 -2.32
N ILE A 19 2.04 -15.45 -2.60
CA ILE A 19 0.93 -16.07 -1.89
C ILE A 19 1.49 -16.93 -0.77
N ARG A 20 1.00 -16.72 0.44
CA ARG A 20 1.44 -17.41 1.64
C ARG A 20 0.30 -18.21 2.26
N ARG A 21 0.67 -19.31 2.91
CA ARG A 21 -0.23 -20.19 3.63
C ARG A 21 0.30 -20.42 5.04
N GLY A 22 -0.56 -20.25 6.04
CA GLY A 22 -0.21 -20.44 7.44
C GLY A 22 -1.33 -21.09 8.25
N ARG A 23 -1.08 -21.21 9.54
CA ARG A 23 -2.06 -21.58 10.55
C ARG A 23 -2.02 -20.57 11.68
N TYR A 24 -3.10 -20.49 12.45
CA TYR A 24 -3.12 -19.63 13.63
C TYR A 24 -1.98 -20.02 14.59
N GLY A 25 -1.15 -19.03 14.95
CA GLY A 25 0.01 -19.23 15.82
C GLY A 25 1.27 -19.78 15.14
N GLU A 26 1.27 -19.95 13.82
CA GLU A 26 2.42 -20.38 13.02
C GLU A 26 2.82 -19.30 12.00
N ALA A 27 4.12 -19.23 11.67
CA ALA A 27 4.60 -18.34 10.62
C ALA A 27 4.04 -18.78 9.25
N ALA A 28 3.52 -17.83 8.47
CA ALA A 28 3.02 -18.11 7.14
C ALA A 28 4.16 -18.43 6.17
N MET A 29 4.05 -19.54 5.45
CA MET A 29 5.05 -20.00 4.47
C MET A 29 4.63 -19.60 3.06
N PRO A 30 5.58 -19.16 2.20
CA PRO A 30 5.29 -18.92 0.80
C PRO A 30 4.89 -20.25 0.12
N VAL A 31 3.86 -20.19 -0.72
CA VAL A 31 3.40 -21.33 -1.53
C VAL A 31 3.47 -21.04 -3.03
N ALA A 32 3.44 -19.77 -3.42
CA ALA A 32 3.70 -19.33 -4.79
C ALA A 32 4.29 -17.92 -4.79
N THR A 33 5.17 -17.64 -5.75
CA THR A 33 5.78 -16.33 -5.98
C THR A 33 5.73 -16.03 -7.47
N PHE A 34 5.31 -14.82 -7.83
CA PHE A 34 5.14 -14.37 -9.21
C PHE A 34 5.92 -13.07 -9.41
N GLU A 35 6.96 -13.14 -10.25
CA GLU A 35 7.70 -11.97 -10.70
C GLU A 35 6.89 -11.21 -11.76
N GLY A 36 6.97 -9.88 -11.70
CA GLY A 36 6.23 -9.00 -12.60
C GLY A 36 4.75 -8.85 -12.24
N LEU A 37 4.32 -9.26 -11.06
CA LEU A 37 2.94 -9.07 -10.57
C LEU A 37 2.92 -8.32 -9.23
N GLN A 38 1.87 -7.53 -9.01
CA GLN A 38 1.60 -6.84 -7.75
C GLN A 38 0.13 -7.03 -7.33
N PRO A 39 -0.21 -6.97 -6.03
CA PRO A 39 -1.61 -7.04 -5.60
C PRO A 39 -2.47 -5.94 -6.21
N ALA A 40 -3.65 -6.30 -6.70
CA ALA A 40 -4.59 -5.36 -7.33
C ALA A 40 -5.55 -4.66 -6.36
N GLY A 41 -5.19 -4.58 -5.07
CA GLY A 41 -6.06 -4.06 -4.00
C GLY A 41 -7.30 -4.92 -3.69
N GLY A 42 -7.63 -5.90 -4.55
CA GLY A 42 -8.62 -6.93 -4.28
C GLY A 42 -8.18 -7.86 -3.15
N ARG A 43 -9.15 -8.46 -2.45
CA ARG A 43 -8.86 -9.39 -1.35
C ARG A 43 -8.79 -10.81 -1.90
N LEU A 44 -7.75 -11.54 -1.51
CA LEU A 44 -7.67 -12.99 -1.67
C LEU A 44 -8.94 -13.67 -1.12
N ALA A 45 -9.54 -14.56 -1.91
CA ALA A 45 -10.71 -15.33 -1.52
C ALA A 45 -10.39 -16.82 -1.46
N VAL A 46 -10.88 -17.49 -0.42
CA VAL A 46 -10.64 -18.92 -0.18
C VAL A 46 -11.95 -19.64 -0.01
N GLY A 47 -12.06 -20.83 -0.58
CA GLY A 47 -13.21 -21.69 -0.43
C GLY A 47 -12.90 -23.16 -0.72
N PRO A 48 -13.93 -24.00 -0.77
CA PRO A 48 -13.74 -25.45 -0.91
C PRO A 48 -13.01 -25.87 -2.19
N ALA A 49 -13.14 -25.11 -3.28
CA ALA A 49 -12.47 -25.38 -4.55
C ALA A 49 -11.05 -24.80 -4.65
N GLY A 50 -10.60 -24.02 -3.66
CA GLY A 50 -9.25 -23.44 -3.66
C GLY A 50 -9.22 -21.96 -3.29
N VAL A 51 -8.31 -21.24 -3.94
CA VAL A 51 -7.97 -19.84 -3.70
C VAL A 51 -8.03 -19.03 -4.99
N VAL A 52 -8.51 -17.80 -4.86
CA VAL A 52 -8.54 -16.79 -5.93
C VAL A 52 -7.79 -15.55 -5.43
N ALA A 53 -6.95 -14.99 -6.29
CA ALA A 53 -6.18 -13.77 -6.06
C ALA A 53 -6.36 -12.81 -7.23
N THR A 54 -6.13 -11.52 -7.00
CA THR A 54 -6.10 -10.52 -8.07
C THR A 54 -4.78 -9.78 -8.07
N ALA A 55 -4.25 -9.54 -9.27
CA ALA A 55 -2.97 -8.90 -9.45
C ALA A 55 -2.98 -7.94 -10.65
N HIS A 56 -2.04 -7.01 -10.67
CA HIS A 56 -1.69 -6.22 -11.85
C HIS A 56 -0.29 -6.62 -12.33
N PRO A 57 -0.01 -6.55 -13.64
CA PRO A 57 1.35 -6.49 -14.13
C PRO A 57 2.11 -5.35 -13.45
N ALA A 58 3.31 -5.62 -12.98
CA ALA A 58 4.23 -4.57 -12.55
C ALA A 58 4.59 -3.72 -13.78
N PRO A 59 4.63 -2.38 -13.67
CA PRO A 59 5.00 -1.54 -14.81
C PRO A 59 6.40 -1.91 -15.33
N ASP A 60 6.64 -1.87 -16.64
CA ASP A 60 7.92 -2.28 -17.24
C ASP A 60 9.11 -1.42 -16.76
N ASP A 61 8.86 -0.17 -16.36
CA ASP A 61 9.83 0.76 -15.77
C ASP A 61 9.86 0.71 -14.23
N ALA A 62 9.31 -0.35 -13.62
CA ALA A 62 9.40 -0.65 -12.19
C ALA A 62 10.82 -1.02 -11.73
N GLY A 63 11.86 -0.47 -12.33
CA GLY A 63 13.24 -0.65 -11.92
C GLY A 63 13.46 -0.04 -10.55
N SER A 64 13.08 -0.76 -9.49
CA SER A 64 13.33 -0.54 -8.06
C SER A 64 13.31 0.89 -7.50
N GLU A 65 12.82 1.88 -8.23
CA GLU A 65 12.37 3.15 -7.65
C GLU A 65 10.95 2.87 -7.15
N ALA A 66 10.85 1.98 -6.17
CA ALA A 66 9.69 1.89 -5.32
C ALA A 66 9.45 3.32 -4.88
N ILE A 67 8.39 3.97 -5.39
CA ILE A 67 8.05 5.40 -5.24
C ILE A 67 8.80 5.89 -4.02
N ASP A 68 10.00 6.43 -4.26
CA ASP A 68 10.90 6.75 -3.17
C ASP A 68 10.05 7.74 -2.40
N SER A 69 9.53 7.34 -1.23
CA SER A 69 8.66 8.20 -0.45
C SER A 69 9.63 9.22 0.09
N VAL A 70 9.98 10.19 -0.78
CA VAL A 70 10.94 11.24 -0.55
C VAL A 70 10.43 11.87 0.71
N LEU A 71 11.17 11.62 1.79
CA LEU A 71 10.79 12.22 3.04
C LEU A 71 10.79 13.72 2.80
N PRO A 72 9.74 14.40 3.26
CA PRO A 72 9.68 15.82 3.07
C PRO A 72 10.88 16.49 3.71
N GLU A 73 11.57 17.36 2.98
CA GLU A 73 12.59 18.18 3.63
C GLU A 73 11.92 19.15 4.58
N GLY A 74 12.27 19.09 5.87
CA GLY A 74 11.57 19.89 6.87
C GLY A 74 12.21 19.87 8.24
N ARG A 75 11.97 20.93 9.01
CA ARG A 75 12.45 21.09 10.38
C ARG A 75 11.33 21.57 11.29
N ILE A 76 11.17 20.92 12.43
CA ILE A 76 10.15 21.26 13.43
C ILE A 76 10.84 21.40 14.78
N ALA A 77 10.88 22.62 15.31
CA ALA A 77 11.42 22.88 16.64
C ALA A 77 10.31 22.81 17.70
N LYS A 78 10.52 22.01 18.75
CA LYS A 78 9.60 21.84 19.88
C LYS A 78 10.35 21.45 21.14
N ASP A 79 9.98 22.07 22.27
CA ASP A 79 10.46 21.71 23.62
C ASP A 79 11.99 21.59 23.78
N GLY A 80 12.76 22.41 23.07
CA GLY A 80 14.23 22.37 23.09
C GLY A 80 14.86 21.36 22.13
N TYR A 81 14.05 20.67 21.34
CA TYR A 81 14.48 19.75 20.28
C TYR A 81 14.07 20.27 18.90
N GLU A 82 14.75 19.77 17.87
CA GLU A 82 14.39 19.97 16.48
C GLU A 82 14.34 18.62 15.76
N LEU A 83 13.17 18.29 15.23
CA LEU A 83 12.99 17.15 14.34
C LEU A 83 13.34 17.57 12.91
N ARG A 84 14.26 16.86 12.28
CA ARG A 84 14.77 17.12 10.93
C ARG A 84 14.42 15.94 10.05
N TYR A 85 13.61 16.19 9.03
CA TYR A 85 13.26 15.20 8.03
C TYR A 85 14.21 15.30 6.82
N ASN A 86 14.49 14.15 6.21
CA ASN A 86 15.44 13.98 5.12
C ASN A 86 16.89 14.38 5.50
N GLU A 87 17.24 14.29 6.79
CA GLU A 87 18.59 14.45 7.30
C GLU A 87 18.92 13.27 8.25
N PRO A 88 19.71 12.27 7.82
CA PRO A 88 20.28 12.08 6.48
C PRO A 88 19.20 11.85 5.41
N GLU A 89 19.56 11.91 4.13
CA GLU A 89 18.66 11.64 3.00
C GLU A 89 17.91 10.31 3.21
N GLY A 90 16.58 10.32 3.06
CA GLY A 90 15.69 9.20 3.35
C GLY A 90 15.44 8.92 4.85
N GLY A 91 16.05 9.70 5.74
CA GLY A 91 16.06 9.52 7.19
C GLY A 91 15.45 10.66 8.01
N VAL A 92 15.53 10.52 9.34
CA VAL A 92 15.02 11.48 10.34
C VAL A 92 16.02 11.65 11.47
N THR A 93 16.28 12.88 11.88
CA THR A 93 17.16 13.22 13.02
C THR A 93 16.39 14.00 14.08
N LEU A 94 16.53 13.59 15.35
CA LEU A 94 16.16 14.43 16.50
C LEU A 94 17.41 15.14 17.03
N TRP A 95 17.39 16.47 16.99
CA TRP A 95 18.50 17.32 17.41
C TRP A 95 18.18 18.02 18.73
N ASP A 96 19.07 17.94 19.71
CA ASP A 96 19.00 18.73 20.94
C ASP A 96 19.58 20.12 20.67
N LEU A 97 18.75 21.16 20.83
CA LEU A 97 19.12 22.54 20.56
C LEU A 97 20.02 23.14 21.65
N GLU A 98 19.93 22.65 22.89
CA GLU A 98 20.78 23.11 23.99
C GLU A 98 22.18 22.48 23.89
N ALA A 99 22.24 21.16 23.71
CA ALA A 99 23.50 20.44 23.54
C ALA A 99 24.16 20.73 22.19
N GLY A 100 23.38 21.13 21.19
CA GLY A 100 23.85 21.36 19.83
C GLY A 100 24.33 20.06 19.16
N ALA A 101 23.64 18.96 19.41
CA ALA A 101 24.00 17.63 18.92
C ALA A 101 22.77 16.78 18.60
N ALA A 102 22.93 15.80 17.71
CA ALA A 102 21.89 14.81 17.46
C ALA A 102 21.74 13.88 18.67
N VAL A 103 20.50 13.69 19.12
CA VAL A 103 20.12 12.67 20.09
C VAL A 103 19.81 11.36 19.36
N TYR A 104 19.07 11.46 18.26
CA TYR A 104 18.73 10.34 17.39
C TYR A 104 19.05 10.67 15.94
N VAL A 105 19.56 9.66 15.22
CA VAL A 105 19.76 9.70 13.77
C VAL A 105 19.25 8.37 13.22
N PHE A 106 18.19 8.42 12.43
CA PHE A 106 17.60 7.26 11.78
C PHE A 106 17.83 7.36 10.27
N GLY A 107 18.50 6.36 9.71
CA GLY A 107 18.67 6.22 8.27
C GLY A 107 17.42 5.65 7.59
N PRO A 108 17.38 5.62 6.26
CA PRO A 108 16.32 4.96 5.51
C PRO A 108 16.16 3.48 5.90
N GLU A 109 17.24 2.80 6.28
CA GLU A 109 17.27 1.41 6.74
C GLU A 109 16.56 1.16 8.08
N ASP A 110 16.40 2.21 8.90
CA ASP A 110 15.78 2.12 10.23
C ASP A 110 14.25 2.22 10.17
N ARG A 111 13.67 2.51 8.99
CA ARG A 111 12.22 2.67 8.77
C ARG A 111 11.54 1.32 8.53
N GLN A 112 11.63 0.42 9.50
CA GLN A 112 10.87 -0.83 9.45
C GLN A 112 9.38 -0.54 9.64
N VAL A 113 8.55 -0.98 8.69
CA VAL A 113 7.12 -0.65 8.60
C VAL A 113 6.31 -1.13 9.81
N ASP A 114 6.82 -2.13 10.54
CA ASP A 114 6.07 -2.80 11.60
C ASP A 114 6.47 -2.37 13.03
N GLN A 115 7.55 -1.60 13.21
CA GLN A 115 7.99 -1.18 14.54
C GLN A 115 8.79 0.14 14.50
N PRO A 116 8.48 1.12 15.38
CA PRO A 116 9.27 2.33 15.49
C PRO A 116 10.70 2.01 15.98
N PRO A 117 11.71 2.84 15.61
CA PRO A 117 13.07 2.69 16.10
C PRO A 117 13.17 2.70 17.62
N ALA A 118 14.24 2.10 18.17
CA ALA A 118 14.48 2.13 19.60
C ALA A 118 14.57 3.57 20.13
N GLY A 119 13.90 3.84 21.26
CA GLY A 119 13.80 5.18 21.83
C GLY A 119 12.71 6.05 21.20
N VAL A 120 11.92 5.50 20.29
CA VAL A 120 10.75 6.16 19.69
C VAL A 120 9.53 5.28 19.91
N ARG A 121 8.42 5.90 20.27
CA ARG A 121 7.12 5.23 20.35
C ARG A 121 6.04 6.05 19.68
N GLU A 122 5.13 5.34 19.04
CA GLU A 122 3.87 5.90 18.60
C GLU A 122 2.87 5.82 19.76
N SER A 123 2.26 6.94 20.09
CA SER A 123 1.12 7.01 20.99
C SER A 123 -0.13 7.29 20.17
N SER A 124 -1.22 6.62 20.54
CA SER A 124 -2.56 6.89 20.02
C SER A 124 -3.51 7.02 21.19
N GLU A 125 -3.27 8.04 22.01
CA GLU A 125 -4.16 8.39 23.11
C GLU A 125 -5.36 9.15 22.52
N ASP A 126 -6.58 8.72 22.87
CA ASP A 126 -7.84 9.26 22.34
C ASP A 126 -8.01 9.24 20.80
N GLY A 127 -7.22 8.42 20.11
CA GLY A 127 -7.26 8.28 18.65
C GLY A 127 -6.45 9.33 17.89
N GLU A 128 -5.68 10.17 18.60
CA GLU A 128 -4.78 11.14 18.00
C GLU A 128 -3.36 10.57 17.90
N PHE A 129 -2.77 10.67 16.71
CA PHE A 129 -1.39 10.23 16.47
C PHE A 129 -0.40 11.18 17.16
N ALA A 130 0.55 10.60 17.89
CA ALA A 130 1.70 11.31 18.42
C ALA A 130 2.97 10.45 18.36
N LEU A 131 4.09 11.08 18.04
CA LEU A 131 5.43 10.51 18.04
C LEU A 131 6.19 10.98 19.28
N VAL A 132 6.50 10.06 20.19
CA VAL A 132 7.22 10.36 21.43
C VAL A 132 8.64 9.83 21.36
N PHE A 133 9.60 10.70 21.63
CA PHE A 133 11.00 10.35 21.77
C PHE A 133 11.34 10.21 23.26
N GLU A 134 12.02 9.12 23.60
CA GLU A 134 12.43 8.80 24.95
C GLU A 134 13.93 9.01 25.12
N ASP A 135 14.35 9.31 26.33
CA ASP A 135 15.75 9.42 26.71
C ASP A 135 16.35 8.01 26.73
N PRO A 136 17.42 7.74 25.97
CA PRO A 136 17.99 6.40 25.89
C PRO A 136 18.66 5.95 27.19
N GLU A 137 19.07 6.87 28.06
CA GLU A 137 19.70 6.58 29.34
C GLU A 137 18.69 6.39 30.47
N THR A 138 17.63 7.22 30.49
CA THR A 138 16.67 7.28 31.61
C THR A 138 15.31 6.66 31.31
N GLY A 139 14.94 6.52 30.03
CA GLY A 139 13.63 6.08 29.57
C GLY A 139 12.52 7.13 29.81
N ALA A 140 12.87 8.38 30.10
CA ALA A 140 11.90 9.46 30.26
C ALA A 140 11.54 10.08 28.91
N ASP A 141 10.32 10.58 28.75
CA ASP A 141 9.93 11.30 27.53
C ASP A 141 10.76 12.59 27.38
N LEU A 142 11.41 12.75 26.23
CA LEU A 142 12.14 13.96 25.84
C LEU A 142 11.22 14.98 25.19
N VAL A 143 10.48 14.55 24.17
CA VAL A 143 9.60 15.40 23.36
C VAL A 143 8.52 14.57 22.70
N THR A 144 7.35 15.16 22.49
CA THR A 144 6.22 14.56 21.79
C THR A 144 5.79 15.45 20.63
N PHE A 145 5.76 14.92 19.41
CA PHE A 145 5.23 15.59 18.22
C PHE A 145 3.85 15.03 17.90
N THR A 146 2.82 15.88 17.89
CA THR A 146 1.48 15.52 17.46
C THR A 146 1.37 15.62 15.94
N TYR A 147 0.29 15.06 15.38
CA TYR A 147 -0.02 15.28 13.96
C TYR A 147 -0.03 16.78 13.58
N GLU A 148 -0.57 17.65 14.43
CA GLU A 148 -0.60 19.10 14.18
C GLU A 148 0.79 19.73 14.13
N ASP A 149 1.74 19.26 14.96
CA ASP A 149 3.13 19.73 14.91
C ASP A 149 3.81 19.31 13.60
N LEU A 150 3.46 18.12 13.09
CA LEU A 150 4.07 17.54 11.89
C LEU A 150 3.46 18.05 10.58
N ALA A 151 2.18 18.47 10.62
CA ALA A 151 1.42 18.90 9.44
C ALA A 151 2.18 19.91 8.55
N PRO A 152 2.86 20.95 9.08
CA PRO A 152 3.56 21.92 8.23
C PRO A 152 4.65 21.31 7.34
N VAL A 153 5.34 20.26 7.79
CA VAL A 153 6.39 19.61 6.99
C VAL A 153 5.79 18.80 5.85
N PHE A 154 4.68 18.08 6.12
CA PHE A 154 3.97 17.30 5.11
C PHE A 154 3.15 18.17 4.13
N GLU A 155 2.64 19.31 4.59
CA GLU A 155 1.97 20.29 3.74
C GLU A 155 2.95 21.04 2.84
N ALA A 156 4.12 21.44 3.35
CA ALA A 156 5.13 22.15 2.57
C ALA A 156 5.70 21.34 1.41
N THR A 157 5.77 20.01 1.55
CA THR A 157 6.19 19.09 0.49
C THR A 157 5.14 18.89 -0.57
N SER A 158 3.86 18.90 -0.17
CA SER A 158 2.74 18.82 -1.10
C SER A 158 2.81 19.96 -2.12
N ASP A 159 3.30 21.14 -1.70
CA ASP A 159 3.51 22.32 -2.55
C ASP A 159 4.87 22.36 -3.29
N SER A 160 5.91 21.64 -2.83
CA SER A 160 7.30 21.89 -3.28
C SER A 160 7.96 20.77 -4.08
N ASP A 161 7.61 19.49 -3.86
CA ASP A 161 8.27 18.35 -4.54
C ASP A 161 7.32 17.23 -4.94
N SER A 162 6.03 17.55 -5.08
CA SER A 162 5.19 16.81 -6.02
C SER A 162 5.77 17.06 -7.41
N ALA A 163 6.78 16.30 -7.80
CA ALA A 163 6.95 15.91 -9.20
C ALA A 163 5.69 15.14 -9.55
N THR A 164 4.60 15.87 -9.73
CA THR A 164 3.42 15.39 -10.40
C THR A 164 3.93 14.99 -11.76
N VAL A 165 4.15 13.70 -11.93
CA VAL A 165 4.06 13.11 -13.25
C VAL A 165 2.69 13.56 -13.73
N SER A 166 2.69 14.57 -14.58
CA SER A 166 1.49 15.05 -15.24
C SER A 166 1.14 13.95 -16.20
N VAL A 167 0.50 12.90 -15.69
CA VAL A 167 -0.11 11.90 -16.54
C VAL A 167 -1.27 12.64 -17.16
N ASP A 168 -1.23 12.82 -18.48
CA ASP A 168 -2.39 13.26 -19.21
C ASP A 168 -3.53 12.31 -18.81
N PRO A 169 -4.66 12.79 -18.29
CA PRO A 169 -5.78 11.90 -17.96
C PRO A 169 -6.25 11.08 -19.16
N GLU A 170 -5.97 11.51 -20.40
CA GLU A 170 -6.20 10.72 -21.61
C GLU A 170 -5.17 9.59 -21.81
N ASP A 171 -3.98 9.71 -21.22
CA ASP A 171 -2.90 8.70 -21.25
C ASP A 171 -2.87 7.82 -19.99
N TYR A 172 -3.71 8.09 -18.98
CA TYR A 172 -3.80 7.25 -17.78
C TYR A 172 -4.59 5.96 -18.08
N GLU A 173 -3.88 4.91 -18.46
CA GLU A 173 -4.44 3.57 -18.56
C GLU A 173 -4.38 2.87 -17.19
N MET A 174 -5.54 2.48 -16.65
CA MET A 174 -5.55 1.64 -15.45
C MET A 174 -4.85 0.31 -15.75
N PRO A 175 -3.93 -0.14 -14.87
CA PRO A 175 -3.20 -1.37 -15.10
C PRO A 175 -4.17 -2.54 -15.23
N GLU A 176 -3.89 -3.44 -16.18
CA GLU A 176 -4.76 -4.59 -16.42
C GLU A 176 -4.92 -5.44 -15.15
N THR A 177 -6.14 -5.75 -14.76
CA THR A 177 -6.43 -6.63 -13.61
C THR A 177 -6.48 -8.07 -14.08
N TRP A 178 -5.65 -8.89 -13.45
CA TRP A 178 -5.54 -10.32 -13.67
C TRP A 178 -6.15 -11.07 -12.48
N VAL A 179 -6.88 -12.14 -12.77
CA VAL A 179 -7.51 -13.04 -11.80
C VAL A 179 -6.77 -14.36 -11.85
N GLY A 180 -6.16 -14.70 -10.73
CA GLY A 180 -5.45 -15.96 -10.52
C GLY A 180 -6.32 -16.94 -9.76
N TRP A 181 -6.33 -18.20 -10.16
CA TRP A 181 -6.96 -19.28 -9.39
C TRP A 181 -5.98 -20.41 -9.14
N SER A 182 -6.11 -21.05 -7.98
CA SER A 182 -5.40 -22.28 -7.65
C SER A 182 -6.24 -23.19 -6.78
N ALA A 183 -6.25 -24.49 -7.07
CA ALA A 183 -6.98 -25.47 -6.24
C ALA A 183 -6.33 -25.66 -4.86
N ASP A 184 -5.00 -25.59 -4.79
CA ASP A 184 -4.22 -25.92 -3.59
C ASP A 184 -3.11 -24.90 -3.26
N GLY A 185 -3.02 -23.83 -4.06
CA GLY A 185 -2.02 -22.77 -3.99
C GLY A 185 -0.71 -23.05 -4.71
N SER A 186 -0.52 -24.24 -5.31
CA SER A 186 0.75 -24.63 -5.94
C SER A 186 0.78 -24.40 -7.45
N ALA A 187 -0.36 -24.57 -8.13
CA ALA A 187 -0.50 -24.36 -9.56
C ALA A 187 -1.54 -23.27 -9.83
N TRP A 188 -1.14 -22.24 -10.57
CA TRP A 188 -1.97 -21.07 -10.82
C TRP A 188 -2.30 -20.91 -12.30
N GLY A 189 -3.57 -20.69 -12.59
CA GLY A 189 -4.00 -20.15 -13.89
C GLY A 189 -4.37 -18.70 -13.71
N TRP A 190 -3.87 -17.85 -14.62
CA TRP A 190 -4.16 -16.42 -14.64
C TRP A 190 -4.92 -16.07 -15.91
N GLN A 191 -5.93 -15.21 -15.78
CA GLN A 191 -6.68 -14.61 -16.89
C GLN A 191 -6.92 -13.14 -16.61
N THR A 192 -7.12 -12.37 -17.67
CA THR A 192 -7.62 -11.00 -17.56
C THR A 192 -9.06 -10.99 -17.03
N MET A 193 -9.51 -9.90 -16.40
CA MET A 193 -10.93 -9.72 -16.05
C MET A 193 -11.86 -9.85 -17.28
N ALA A 194 -11.37 -9.45 -18.45
CA ALA A 194 -12.09 -9.58 -19.71
C ALA A 194 -12.29 -11.05 -20.09
N ASP A 195 -11.26 -11.88 -19.97
CA ASP A 195 -11.36 -13.31 -20.29
C ASP A 195 -12.17 -14.08 -19.24
N ALA A 196 -12.00 -13.75 -17.97
CA ALA A 196 -12.66 -14.46 -16.87
C ALA A 196 -14.16 -14.12 -16.76
N PHE A 197 -14.53 -12.84 -16.97
CA PHE A 197 -15.87 -12.33 -16.69
C PHE A 197 -16.50 -11.52 -17.83
N GLY A 198 -15.79 -11.26 -18.93
CA GLY A 198 -16.28 -10.43 -20.03
C GLY A 198 -16.36 -8.94 -19.67
N ILE A 199 -15.50 -8.48 -18.76
CA ILE A 199 -15.48 -7.09 -18.26
C ILE A 199 -14.21 -6.40 -18.74
N ASP A 200 -14.39 -5.23 -19.35
CA ASP A 200 -13.27 -4.37 -19.72
C ASP A 200 -12.60 -3.78 -18.46
N ASN A 201 -11.26 -3.77 -18.44
CA ASN A 201 -10.46 -3.38 -17.28
C ASN A 201 -10.73 -1.93 -16.86
N ALA A 202 -10.92 -1.03 -17.83
CA ALA A 202 -11.22 0.38 -17.57
C ALA A 202 -12.52 0.62 -16.79
N SER A 203 -13.38 -0.41 -16.68
CA SER A 203 -14.65 -0.32 -15.96
C SER A 203 -14.63 -0.98 -14.57
N ALA A 204 -13.55 -1.66 -14.17
CA ALA A 204 -13.49 -2.40 -12.92
C ALA A 204 -12.80 -1.57 -11.83
N GLY A 205 -13.58 -0.94 -10.94
CA GLY A 205 -13.04 -0.15 -9.83
C GLY A 205 -12.73 -0.96 -8.57
N GLY A 206 -13.26 -2.16 -8.49
CA GLY A 206 -13.02 -3.09 -7.39
C GLY A 206 -13.68 -4.43 -7.65
N SER A 207 -13.14 -5.49 -7.04
CA SER A 207 -13.71 -6.83 -7.13
C SER A 207 -13.65 -7.57 -5.79
N GLU A 208 -14.73 -8.29 -5.49
CA GLU A 208 -14.85 -9.19 -4.35
C GLU A 208 -15.15 -10.61 -4.85
N PHE A 209 -14.49 -11.60 -4.27
CA PHE A 209 -14.63 -12.99 -4.71
C PHE A 209 -15.13 -13.90 -3.59
N ALA A 210 -15.89 -14.92 -3.98
CA ALA A 210 -16.25 -16.04 -3.13
C ALA A 210 -16.05 -17.36 -3.90
N VAL A 211 -15.35 -18.31 -3.28
CA VAL A 211 -15.02 -19.60 -3.90
C VAL A 211 -15.94 -20.68 -3.35
N GLY A 212 -16.71 -21.33 -4.23
CA GLY A 212 -17.60 -22.45 -3.94
C GLY A 212 -16.89 -23.81 -4.01
N SER A 213 -17.66 -24.87 -4.25
CA SER A 213 -17.15 -26.24 -4.48
C SER A 213 -16.54 -26.45 -5.85
N ASP A 214 -17.05 -25.74 -6.84
CA ASP A 214 -16.77 -25.90 -8.27
C ASP A 214 -16.96 -24.59 -9.04
N PHE A 215 -17.24 -23.49 -8.34
CA PHE A 215 -17.49 -22.18 -8.92
C PHE A 215 -16.79 -21.06 -8.14
N VAL A 216 -16.61 -19.92 -8.81
CA VAL A 216 -16.22 -18.64 -8.22
C VAL A 216 -17.33 -17.66 -8.50
N ILE A 217 -17.78 -16.93 -7.48
CA ILE A 217 -18.64 -15.77 -7.63
C ILE A 217 -17.75 -14.54 -7.52
N ALA A 218 -17.88 -13.63 -8.48
CA ALA A 218 -17.24 -12.32 -8.42
C ALA A 218 -18.32 -11.24 -8.37
N ARG A 219 -18.20 -10.32 -7.41
CA ARG A 219 -18.88 -9.03 -7.44
C ARG A 219 -17.88 -8.02 -7.96
N VAL A 220 -18.19 -7.39 -9.08
CA VAL A 220 -17.35 -6.36 -9.68
C VAL A 220 -18.09 -5.05 -9.58
N ASP A 221 -17.50 -4.11 -8.87
CA ASP A 221 -18.00 -2.75 -8.79
C ASP A 221 -17.56 -2.03 -10.06
N ALA A 222 -18.55 -1.65 -10.86
CA ALA A 222 -18.28 -0.80 -12.01
C ALA A 222 -18.03 0.62 -11.50
N THR A 223 -16.95 1.24 -11.96
CA THR A 223 -16.67 2.64 -11.66
C THR A 223 -16.50 3.41 -12.95
N GLN A 224 -17.15 4.57 -13.04
CA GLN A 224 -16.67 5.60 -13.94
C GLN A 224 -15.54 6.29 -13.20
N VAL A 225 -14.32 6.11 -13.68
CA VAL A 225 -13.18 6.85 -13.16
C VAL A 225 -13.25 8.24 -13.79
N GLU A 226 -13.69 9.22 -13.02
CA GLU A 226 -13.44 10.61 -13.37
C GLU A 226 -12.06 10.98 -12.80
N VAL A 227 -11.09 11.16 -13.68
CA VAL A 227 -9.79 11.69 -13.28
C VAL A 227 -9.99 13.18 -13.00
N ALA A 228 -10.13 13.52 -11.72
CA ALA A 228 -10.17 14.91 -11.29
C ALA A 228 -8.73 15.41 -11.25
N VAL A 229 -8.39 16.26 -12.21
CA VAL A 229 -7.11 16.93 -12.26
C VAL A 229 -7.21 18.23 -11.47
N SER A 230 -6.54 18.30 -10.32
CA SER A 230 -6.40 19.56 -9.59
C SER A 230 -5.19 20.31 -10.13
N THR A 231 -5.38 21.57 -10.53
CA THR A 231 -4.28 22.49 -10.89
C THR A 231 -3.96 23.40 -9.71
N ASN A 232 -2.69 23.59 -9.37
CA ASN A 232 -2.30 24.62 -8.41
C ASN A 232 -2.55 26.04 -8.97
N ALA A 233 -2.41 27.06 -8.11
CA ALA A 233 -2.64 28.46 -8.47
C ALA A 233 -1.75 28.98 -9.63
N GLN A 234 -0.69 28.24 -9.97
CA GLN A 234 0.27 28.53 -11.03
C GLN A 234 -0.05 27.78 -12.34
N GLY A 235 -1.15 27.01 -12.39
CA GLY A 235 -1.58 26.27 -13.58
C GLY A 235 -0.78 25.00 -13.86
N SER A 236 0.02 24.52 -12.89
CA SER A 236 0.66 23.20 -12.96
C SER A 236 -0.26 22.14 -12.37
N TYR A 237 -0.29 20.97 -12.99
CA TYR A 237 -1.06 19.82 -12.50
C TYR A 237 -0.51 19.44 -11.13
N ALA A 238 -1.33 19.46 -10.08
CA ALA A 238 -0.90 19.26 -8.70
C ALA A 238 -1.27 17.88 -8.16
N TYR A 239 -2.30 17.24 -8.74
CA TYR A 239 -2.68 15.87 -8.40
C TYR A 239 -3.67 15.33 -9.44
N ALA A 240 -3.45 14.11 -9.93
CA ALA A 240 -4.49 13.33 -10.58
C ALA A 240 -5.05 12.36 -9.52
N SER A 241 -6.11 12.78 -8.82
CA SER A 241 -6.89 11.82 -8.04
C SER A 241 -7.89 11.17 -8.98
N ALA A 242 -7.80 9.85 -9.14
CA ALA A 242 -8.94 9.08 -9.59
C ALA A 242 -10.01 9.16 -8.48
N GLN A 243 -10.94 10.10 -8.62
CA GLN A 243 -12.12 10.10 -7.78
C GLN A 243 -13.12 9.15 -8.44
N SER A 244 -13.42 8.04 -7.77
CA SER A 244 -14.54 7.19 -8.17
C SER A 244 -15.84 7.95 -7.87
N SER A 245 -16.23 8.85 -8.76
CA SER A 245 -17.49 9.56 -8.68
C SER A 245 -18.60 8.59 -9.10
N VAL A 246 -19.42 8.21 -8.11
CA VAL A 246 -20.60 7.36 -8.25
C VAL A 246 -20.27 5.87 -8.40
N GLY A 247 -20.51 5.10 -7.32
CA GLY A 247 -20.57 3.65 -7.41
C GLY A 247 -21.63 3.24 -8.42
N LEU A 248 -21.20 2.79 -9.60
CA LEU A 248 -22.13 2.22 -10.55
C LEU A 248 -22.60 0.86 -10.03
N GLN A 249 -23.66 0.35 -10.66
CA GLN A 249 -24.26 -0.93 -10.30
C GLN A 249 -23.20 -2.04 -10.22
N ALA A 250 -23.09 -2.65 -9.03
CA ALA A 250 -22.33 -3.88 -8.87
C ALA A 250 -22.89 -4.97 -9.78
N ARG A 251 -22.01 -5.65 -10.51
CA ARG A 251 -22.38 -6.79 -11.35
C ARG A 251 -21.85 -8.08 -10.73
N TRP A 252 -22.67 -9.12 -10.79
CA TRP A 252 -22.34 -10.43 -10.25
C TRP A 252 -22.05 -11.41 -11.38
N PHE A 253 -20.95 -12.13 -11.25
CA PHE A 253 -20.47 -13.12 -12.21
C PHE A 253 -20.29 -14.45 -11.52
N ILE A 254 -20.48 -15.52 -12.27
CA ILE A 254 -20.19 -16.87 -11.83
C ILE A 254 -19.37 -17.59 -12.90
N ALA A 255 -18.23 -18.12 -12.52
CA ALA A 255 -17.36 -18.91 -13.37
C ALA A 255 -17.12 -20.28 -12.74
N ARG A 256 -16.88 -21.32 -13.55
CA ARG A 256 -16.45 -22.63 -13.02
C ARG A 256 -14.96 -22.59 -12.71
N VAL A 257 -14.56 -23.27 -11.64
CA VAL A 257 -13.14 -23.43 -11.30
C VAL A 257 -12.48 -24.35 -12.33
N PRO A 258 -11.45 -23.88 -13.05
CA PRO A 258 -10.78 -24.70 -14.06
C PRO A 258 -10.14 -25.94 -13.43
N GLY A 259 -10.35 -27.11 -14.05
CA GLY A 259 -9.75 -28.38 -13.61
C GLY A 259 -10.57 -29.21 -12.61
N VAL A 260 -11.75 -28.75 -12.18
CA VAL A 260 -12.69 -29.54 -11.38
C VAL A 260 -13.74 -30.17 -12.33
N GLN A 261 -13.64 -31.49 -12.57
CA GLN A 261 -14.65 -32.28 -13.30
C GLN A 261 -15.44 -33.17 -12.36
#